data_AF-A0A0A2TE66-F1
#
_entry.id   AF-A0A0A2TE66-F1
#
_cell.length_a   1.000
_cell.length_b   1.000
_cell.length_c   1.000
_cell.angle_alpha   90.00
_cell.angle_beta   90.00
_cell.angle_gamma   90.00
#
_symmetry.space_group_name_H-M   'P 1'
#
loop_
_entity.id
_entity.type
_entity.pdbx_description
1 polymer ?
#
loop_
_entity_poly.entity_id
_entity_poly.type
_entity_poly.pdbx_seq_one_letter_code
_entity_poly.pdbx_strand_id
1 'polypeptide(L)'
;MKKLIMTSIATILIGLGFAGTTLSENKEVHAQTLKNTTENTDAANVSENKTSLDKKTSTVAYINEQEKKAVQHASSQKGQESQAKQKTQENKTITMEATAYTANCAGCSGVTRTGINLKANPNQKVIAVDPNVIPLGTKVHVEGYGTAVAGDIGSDIQGNRIDVFIPSRQNALDFGRKQVKVTILS
;
A
#
# COMPACT_ATOMS: atom_id res chain seq x y z
N MET A 1 40.30 51.82 17.60
CA MET A 1 39.71 53.16 17.44
C MET A 1 38.46 53.04 16.59
N LYS A 2 37.40 53.75 17.00
CA LYS A 2 36.04 53.73 16.45
C LYS A 2 35.98 54.19 14.99
N LYS A 3 35.06 53.61 14.21
CA LYS A 3 33.94 54.26 13.45
C LYS A 3 33.56 53.41 12.22
N LEU A 4 32.39 53.44 11.59
CA LEU A 4 30.98 53.79 11.85
C LEU A 4 30.31 53.86 10.43
N ILE A 5 29.03 53.47 10.31
CA ILE A 5 28.02 53.84 9.27
C ILE A 5 28.17 53.30 7.82
N MET A 6 27.18 52.53 7.33
CA MET A 6 26.14 53.02 6.38
C MET A 6 25.10 51.97 5.98
N THR A 7 23.90 52.18 6.51
CA THR A 7 22.59 51.74 6.01
C THR A 7 22.31 52.31 4.61
N SER A 8 21.63 51.55 3.75
CA SER A 8 20.66 52.10 2.77
C SER A 8 19.65 51.05 2.34
N ILE A 9 18.39 51.38 2.58
CA ILE A 9 17.15 50.71 2.20
C ILE A 9 16.86 51.03 0.74
N ALA A 10 16.38 50.05 -0.03
CA ALA A 10 15.63 50.31 -1.25
C ALA A 10 14.49 49.29 -1.39
N THR A 11 13.35 49.63 -0.79
CA THR A 11 12.04 49.06 -1.06
C THR A 11 11.60 49.47 -2.47
N ILE A 12 11.35 48.50 -3.35
CA ILE A 12 10.65 48.73 -4.63
C ILE A 12 9.31 48.01 -4.57
N LEU A 13 8.26 48.80 -4.35
CA LEU A 13 6.86 48.47 -4.57
C LEU A 13 6.56 48.67 -6.06
N ILE A 14 6.14 47.63 -6.77
CA ILE A 14 5.35 47.76 -8.00
C ILE A 14 4.20 46.77 -7.90
N GLY A 15 3.05 47.28 -7.46
CA GLY A 15 1.77 46.67 -7.73
C GLY A 15 1.27 47.13 -9.09
N LEU A 16 0.67 46.22 -9.85
CA LEU A 16 -0.28 46.55 -10.91
C LEU A 16 -1.38 45.48 -10.82
N GLY A 17 -2.55 45.93 -10.37
CA GLY A 17 -3.76 45.13 -10.33
C GLY A 17 -4.26 44.87 -11.74
N PHE A 18 -4.70 43.64 -11.96
CA PHE A 18 -5.58 43.30 -13.08
C PHE A 18 -6.98 43.06 -12.50
N ALA A 19 -7.86 44.04 -12.73
CA ALA A 19 -9.30 43.86 -12.62
C ALA A 19 -9.77 43.09 -13.87
N GLY A 20 -10.46 41.98 -13.65
CA GLY A 20 -11.07 41.18 -14.69
C GLY A 20 -12.33 40.52 -14.15
N THR A 21 -13.42 41.27 -14.15
CA THR A 21 -14.78 40.72 -14.07
C THR A 21 -15.13 40.14 -15.43
N THR A 22 -15.48 38.85 -15.49
CA THR A 22 -16.26 38.31 -16.61
C THR A 22 -17.45 37.50 -16.08
N LEU A 23 -18.63 37.95 -16.50
CA LEU A 23 -19.90 37.26 -16.43
C LEU A 23 -19.88 36.06 -17.38
N SER A 24 -20.39 34.91 -16.94
CA SER A 24 -21.01 33.93 -17.82
C SER A 24 -21.90 33.03 -16.99
N GLU A 25 -23.16 33.46 -16.87
CA GLU A 25 -24.27 32.65 -16.42
C GLU A 25 -24.83 31.96 -17.67
N ASN A 26 -24.68 30.64 -17.74
CA ASN A 26 -25.30 29.80 -18.76
C ASN A 26 -25.46 28.39 -18.18
N LYS A 27 -26.69 27.99 -17.86
CA LYS A 27 -27.42 26.92 -18.55
C LYS A 27 -28.61 26.49 -17.70
N GLU A 28 -29.77 27.05 -18.02
CA GLU A 28 -31.05 26.40 -17.75
C GLU A 28 -31.01 25.00 -18.36
N VAL A 29 -31.20 23.97 -17.54
CA VAL A 29 -31.58 22.64 -18.01
C VAL A 29 -33.06 22.46 -17.69
N HIS A 30 -33.83 22.57 -18.76
CA HIS A 30 -35.19 22.09 -18.90
C HIS A 30 -35.30 20.63 -18.43
N ALA A 31 -35.94 20.39 -17.28
CA ALA A 31 -36.39 19.08 -16.87
C ALA A 31 -37.92 19.07 -16.86
N GLN A 32 -38.51 18.67 -17.99
CA GLN A 32 -39.93 18.34 -18.08
C GLN A 32 -40.10 16.83 -17.91
N THR A 33 -40.62 16.47 -16.73
CA THR A 33 -41.68 15.48 -16.45
C THR A 33 -41.88 14.31 -17.43
N LEU A 34 -41.75 13.08 -16.92
CA LEU A 34 -42.81 12.06 -17.00
C LEU A 34 -42.87 11.26 -15.69
N LYS A 35 -43.98 11.48 -14.97
CA LYS A 35 -44.50 10.58 -13.92
C LYS A 35 -45.19 9.41 -14.63
N ASN A 36 -45.07 8.21 -14.08
CA ASN A 36 -46.15 7.21 -14.07
C ASN A 36 -46.00 6.31 -12.83
N THR A 37 -46.92 6.53 -11.89
CA THR A 37 -47.50 5.58 -10.92
C THR A 37 -48.13 4.42 -11.73
N THR A 38 -48.19 3.15 -11.29
CA THR A 38 -49.10 2.64 -10.25
C THR A 38 -48.75 1.20 -9.84
N GLU A 39 -48.69 1.00 -8.53
CA GLU A 39 -49.11 -0.14 -7.68
C GLU A 39 -49.10 -1.57 -8.24
N ASN A 40 -48.41 -2.47 -7.53
CA ASN A 40 -49.14 -3.51 -6.79
C ASN A 40 -48.38 -3.93 -5.52
N THR A 41 -49.14 -3.96 -4.44
CA THR A 41 -48.87 -4.49 -3.10
C THR A 41 -48.56 -5.98 -3.14
N ASP A 42 -47.68 -6.51 -2.28
CA ASP A 42 -48.13 -7.14 -1.04
C ASP A 42 -47.14 -6.99 0.12
N ALA A 43 -47.66 -6.50 1.24
CA ALA A 43 -47.15 -6.61 2.61
C ALA A 43 -47.42 -8.05 3.12
N ALA A 44 -46.89 -8.62 4.19
CA ALA A 44 -46.02 -8.25 5.30
C ALA A 44 -45.61 -9.59 5.95
N ASN A 45 -44.43 -9.68 6.57
CA ASN A 45 -44.41 -9.94 8.01
C ASN A 45 -43.03 -9.66 8.61
N VAL A 46 -43.02 -8.66 9.47
CA VAL A 46 -41.96 -8.29 10.42
C VAL A 46 -42.19 -9.11 11.69
N SER A 47 -41.11 -9.66 12.25
CA SER A 47 -41.04 -9.82 13.70
C SER A 47 -39.57 -9.71 14.14
N GLU A 48 -39.26 -8.52 14.62
CA GLU A 48 -38.29 -8.30 15.68
C GLU A 48 -38.81 -8.95 16.98
N ASN A 49 -37.95 -9.57 17.80
CA ASN A 49 -37.59 -9.01 19.12
C ASN A 49 -36.54 -9.87 19.86
N LYS A 50 -35.35 -9.26 20.02
CA LYS A 50 -34.54 -9.02 21.23
C LYS A 50 -34.39 -10.07 22.36
N THR A 51 -33.27 -9.84 23.07
CA THR A 51 -33.01 -10.02 24.53
C THR A 51 -32.17 -11.30 24.81
N SER A 52 -31.07 -11.36 25.58
CA SER A 52 -30.24 -10.41 26.34
C SER A 52 -29.15 -11.20 27.10
N LEU A 53 -28.00 -10.56 27.30
CA LEU A 53 -27.07 -10.61 28.46
C LEU A 53 -26.41 -11.92 28.99
N ASP A 54 -25.19 -11.67 29.51
CA ASP A 54 -24.43 -12.36 30.57
C ASP A 54 -23.51 -13.55 30.23
N LYS A 55 -22.18 -13.36 30.32
CA LYS A 55 -21.43 -13.50 31.59
C LYS A 55 -19.92 -13.30 31.40
N LYS A 56 -19.36 -12.50 32.31
CA LYS A 56 -17.94 -12.20 32.54
C LYS A 56 -17.25 -13.34 33.35
N THR A 57 -15.93 -13.47 33.17
CA THR A 57 -14.91 -13.90 34.18
C THR A 57 -14.37 -15.34 34.13
N SER A 58 -13.07 -15.39 33.79
CA SER A 58 -11.92 -16.10 34.37
C SER A 58 -12.01 -17.51 34.98
N THR A 59 -11.10 -18.35 34.49
CA THR A 59 -10.35 -19.44 35.18
C THR A 59 -9.08 -19.63 34.34
N VAL A 60 -7.88 -19.14 34.66
CA VAL A 60 -6.90 -19.46 35.72
C VAL A 60 -6.59 -20.96 35.88
N ALA A 61 -5.40 -21.33 35.36
CA ALA A 61 -4.48 -22.41 35.77
C ALA A 61 -4.99 -23.87 35.61
N TYR A 62 -4.19 -24.91 35.31
CA TYR A 62 -2.76 -25.24 35.45
C TYR A 62 -2.39 -26.18 34.26
N ILE A 63 -1.16 -26.61 33.92
CA ILE A 63 0.04 -27.00 34.68
C ILE A 63 1.27 -26.88 33.73
N ASN A 64 2.33 -26.22 34.20
CA ASN A 64 3.71 -26.37 33.72
C ASN A 64 4.43 -27.32 34.69
N GLU A 65 5.13 -28.33 34.17
CA GLU A 65 6.33 -29.00 34.69
C GLU A 65 6.57 -30.16 33.69
N GLN A 66 7.71 -30.34 33.04
CA GLN A 66 8.84 -31.01 33.67
C GLN A 66 10.17 -30.67 32.98
N GLU A 67 11.14 -30.53 33.86
CA GLU A 67 12.54 -30.16 33.68
C GLU A 67 13.35 -31.18 32.84
N LYS A 68 14.41 -30.69 32.18
CA LYS A 68 15.65 -31.48 32.13
C LYS A 68 16.89 -30.61 32.23
N LYS A 69 17.59 -30.82 33.34
CA LYS A 69 18.90 -30.31 33.74
C LYS A 69 20.03 -30.78 32.82
N ALA A 70 21.15 -30.07 32.97
CA ALA A 70 22.55 -30.49 32.85
C ALA A 70 23.31 -29.93 31.63
N VAL A 71 24.01 -28.82 31.90
CA VAL A 71 25.12 -28.29 31.12
C VAL A 71 26.40 -28.93 31.62
N GLN A 72 26.98 -29.82 30.82
CA GLN A 72 28.42 -29.97 30.58
C GLN A 72 28.62 -31.29 29.83
N HIS A 73 29.28 -31.23 28.67
CA HIS A 73 30.52 -31.93 28.38
C HIS A 73 30.95 -31.56 26.96
N ALA A 74 32.13 -30.94 26.87
CA ALA A 74 32.87 -30.82 25.63
C ALA A 74 33.41 -32.20 25.24
N SER A 75 33.18 -32.65 24.01
CA SER A 75 34.16 -33.46 23.30
C SER A 75 33.95 -33.38 21.79
N SER A 76 35.08 -33.13 21.15
CA SER A 76 35.30 -33.06 19.72
C SER A 76 34.81 -34.31 18.99
N GLN A 77 33.95 -34.13 17.99
CA GLN A 77 33.81 -35.09 16.91
C GLN A 77 34.01 -34.40 15.57
N LYS A 78 35.21 -34.62 15.04
CA LYS A 78 35.59 -34.46 13.64
C LYS A 78 34.77 -35.45 12.81
N GLY A 79 33.60 -35.01 12.37
CA GLY A 79 32.74 -35.70 11.41
C GLY A 79 32.94 -35.10 10.04
N GLN A 80 33.24 -35.95 9.06
CA GLN A 80 33.42 -35.57 7.65
C GLN A 80 32.13 -34.95 7.11
N GLU A 81 32.17 -33.66 6.86
CA GLU A 81 31.11 -32.91 6.21
C GLU A 81 31.07 -33.34 4.74
N SER A 82 30.17 -34.27 4.44
CA SER A 82 29.76 -34.56 3.07
C SER A 82 29.20 -33.27 2.51
N GLN A 83 29.96 -32.62 1.63
CA GLN A 83 29.52 -31.47 0.87
C GLN A 83 28.37 -31.91 -0.03
N ALA A 84 27.16 -31.89 0.51
CA ALA A 84 25.95 -31.83 -0.29
C ALA A 84 26.07 -30.53 -1.10
N LYS A 85 26.36 -30.69 -2.39
CA LYS A 85 26.43 -29.62 -3.37
C LYS A 85 25.05 -28.97 -3.42
N GLN A 86 24.82 -28.01 -2.52
CA GLN A 86 23.63 -27.21 -2.48
C GLN A 86 23.60 -26.47 -3.81
N LYS A 87 22.69 -26.87 -4.70
CA LYS A 87 22.43 -26.15 -5.94
C LYS A 87 21.90 -24.79 -5.51
N THR A 88 22.79 -23.80 -5.41
CA THR A 88 22.40 -22.40 -5.24
C THR A 88 21.57 -22.07 -6.47
N GLN A 89 20.24 -22.10 -6.32
CA GLN A 89 19.34 -21.60 -7.33
C GLN A 89 19.58 -20.09 -7.35
N GLU A 90 20.29 -19.61 -8.37
CA GLU A 90 20.51 -18.18 -8.52
C GLU A 90 19.16 -17.52 -8.82
N ASN A 91 18.78 -16.57 -7.97
CA ASN A 91 17.56 -15.82 -8.14
C ASN A 91 17.67 -14.89 -9.36
N LYS A 92 16.70 -14.98 -10.28
CA LYS A 92 16.63 -14.13 -11.46
C LYS A 92 16.43 -12.67 -11.04
N THR A 93 17.29 -11.78 -11.52
CA THR A 93 17.17 -10.33 -11.30
C THR A 93 16.88 -9.61 -12.62
N ILE A 94 15.93 -8.68 -12.61
CA ILE A 94 15.43 -7.94 -13.76
C ILE A 94 15.50 -6.44 -13.44
N THR A 95 16.03 -5.64 -14.37
CA THR A 95 15.93 -4.17 -14.28
C THR A 95 14.58 -3.73 -14.81
N MET A 96 13.82 -2.99 -14.00
CA MET A 96 12.44 -2.57 -14.32
C MET A 96 12.25 -1.08 -14.04
N GLU A 97 11.33 -0.45 -14.76
CA GLU A 97 10.86 0.89 -14.44
C GLU A 97 9.84 0.81 -13.29
N ALA A 98 10.10 1.51 -12.20
CA ALA A 98 9.22 1.56 -11.04
C ALA A 98 8.57 2.93 -10.88
N THR A 99 7.26 2.92 -10.62
CA THR A 99 6.49 4.05 -10.07
C THR A 99 5.95 3.67 -8.68
N ALA A 100 5.17 4.56 -8.07
CA ALA A 100 4.42 4.24 -6.86
C ALA A 100 2.92 4.59 -6.98
N TYR A 101 2.08 3.76 -6.37
CA TYR A 101 0.63 3.98 -6.23
C TYR A 101 0.20 4.00 -4.76
N THR A 102 -1.00 4.53 -4.53
CA THR A 102 -1.64 4.56 -3.21
C THR A 102 -3.00 3.88 -3.27
N ALA A 103 -3.51 3.44 -2.13
CA ALA A 103 -4.84 2.83 -2.02
C ALA A 103 -5.97 3.87 -1.85
N ASN A 104 -5.60 5.14 -1.65
CA ASN A 104 -6.51 6.22 -1.28
C ASN A 104 -6.76 7.14 -2.47
N CYS A 105 -7.54 6.64 -3.43
CA CYS A 105 -8.08 7.39 -4.56
C CYS A 105 -9.61 7.34 -4.56
N ALA A 106 -10.25 8.33 -5.19
CA ALA A 106 -11.71 8.39 -5.30
C ALA A 106 -12.23 7.13 -6.03
N GLY A 107 -13.13 6.39 -5.38
CA GLY A 107 -13.68 5.14 -5.91
C GLY A 107 -12.80 3.89 -5.74
N CYS A 108 -11.59 4.03 -5.19
CA CYS A 108 -10.69 2.88 -5.01
C CYS A 108 -11.09 2.06 -3.78
N SER A 109 -11.31 0.76 -3.96
CA SER A 109 -11.56 -0.18 -2.85
C SER A 109 -10.35 -0.29 -1.92
N GLY A 110 -9.14 -0.25 -2.49
CA GLY A 110 -7.88 -0.55 -1.81
C GLY A 110 -7.61 -2.06 -1.72
N VAL A 111 -8.37 -2.87 -2.46
CA VAL A 111 -8.19 -4.33 -2.55
C VAL A 111 -7.45 -4.65 -3.84
N THR A 112 -6.30 -5.33 -3.75
CA THR A 112 -5.49 -5.71 -4.92
C THR A 112 -6.08 -6.87 -5.69
N ARG A 113 -5.53 -7.18 -6.87
CA ARG A 113 -5.93 -8.33 -7.69
C ARG A 113 -5.92 -9.67 -6.93
N THR A 114 -4.98 -9.86 -6.01
CA THR A 114 -4.89 -11.08 -5.19
C THR A 114 -5.74 -11.01 -3.90
N GLY A 115 -6.52 -9.96 -3.70
CA GLY A 115 -7.42 -9.81 -2.55
C GLY A 115 -6.80 -9.15 -1.32
N ILE A 116 -5.61 -8.56 -1.43
CA ILE A 116 -4.96 -7.89 -0.28
C ILE A 116 -5.64 -6.55 -0.04
N ASN A 117 -6.18 -6.34 1.18
CA ASN A 117 -6.71 -5.05 1.58
C ASN A 117 -5.60 -4.12 2.10
N LEU A 118 -5.14 -3.20 1.25
CA LEU A 118 -4.05 -2.26 1.53
C LEU A 118 -4.42 -1.17 2.53
N LYS A 119 -5.72 -0.86 2.68
CA LYS A 119 -6.20 0.11 3.68
C LYS A 119 -6.14 -0.49 5.09
N ALA A 120 -6.46 -1.78 5.21
CA ALA A 120 -6.31 -2.52 6.45
C ALA A 120 -4.85 -2.87 6.76
N ASN A 121 -4.00 -3.00 5.73
CA ASN A 121 -2.60 -3.39 5.85
C ASN A 121 -1.67 -2.36 5.21
N PRO A 122 -1.62 -1.11 5.71
CA PRO A 122 -0.85 -0.03 5.07
C PRO A 122 0.66 -0.31 5.05
N ASN A 123 1.18 -1.12 5.97
CA ASN A 123 2.60 -1.44 6.02
C ASN A 123 2.99 -2.64 5.14
N GLN A 124 2.03 -3.30 4.51
CA GLN A 124 2.31 -4.45 3.66
C GLN A 124 2.97 -4.01 2.35
N LYS A 125 4.06 -4.67 1.99
CA LYS A 125 4.80 -4.40 0.76
C LYS A 125 4.18 -5.20 -0.39
N VAL A 126 3.47 -4.50 -1.27
CA VAL A 126 2.82 -5.07 -2.45
C VAL A 126 3.23 -4.29 -3.68
N ILE A 127 3.46 -5.00 -4.78
CA ILE A 127 3.71 -4.39 -6.08
C ILE A 127 2.64 -4.81 -7.10
N ALA A 128 2.30 -3.89 -8.00
CA ALA A 128 1.61 -4.19 -9.23
C ALA A 128 2.62 -4.60 -10.31
N VAL A 129 2.28 -5.60 -11.13
CA VAL A 129 3.17 -6.19 -12.15
C VAL A 129 2.42 -6.56 -13.43
N ASP A 130 3.17 -6.84 -14.49
CA ASP A 130 2.70 -7.67 -15.61
C ASP A 130 2.84 -9.16 -15.27
N PRO A 131 1.73 -9.93 -15.19
CA PRO A 131 1.77 -11.37 -14.87
C PRO A 131 2.58 -12.22 -15.85
N ASN A 132 2.81 -11.76 -17.09
CA ASN A 132 3.62 -12.48 -18.07
C ASN A 132 5.13 -12.35 -17.78
N VAL A 133 5.54 -11.37 -16.98
CA VAL A 133 6.93 -11.13 -16.58
C VAL A 133 7.18 -11.61 -15.14
N ILE A 134 6.29 -11.25 -14.21
CA ILE A 134 6.32 -11.68 -12.82
C ILE A 134 4.93 -12.22 -12.46
N PRO A 135 4.77 -13.54 -12.25
CA PRO A 135 3.48 -14.11 -11.85
C PRO A 135 2.93 -13.50 -10.56
N LEU A 136 1.61 -13.43 -10.44
CA LEU A 136 0.97 -13.01 -9.20
C LEU A 136 1.27 -14.01 -8.07
N GLY A 137 1.45 -13.50 -6.86
CA GLY A 137 1.82 -14.26 -5.67
C GLY A 137 3.33 -14.42 -5.48
N THR A 138 4.14 -14.16 -6.51
CA THR A 138 5.61 -14.23 -6.42
C THR A 138 6.13 -13.26 -5.36
N LYS A 139 7.09 -13.73 -4.55
CA LYS A 139 7.86 -12.86 -3.67
C LYS A 139 9.05 -12.30 -4.42
N VAL A 140 9.27 -11.00 -4.28
CA VAL A 140 10.38 -10.30 -4.91
C VAL A 140 11.11 -9.43 -3.90
N HIS A 141 12.37 -9.11 -4.17
CA HIS A 141 13.08 -8.02 -3.54
C HIS A 141 13.21 -6.85 -4.53
N VAL A 142 12.71 -5.68 -4.16
CA VAL A 142 12.82 -4.46 -4.96
C VAL A 142 13.87 -3.55 -4.34
N GLU A 143 14.90 -3.22 -5.11
CA GLU A 143 15.98 -2.33 -4.69
C GLU A 143 15.43 -1.01 -4.12
N GLY A 144 15.84 -0.67 -2.90
CA GLY A 144 15.41 0.55 -2.21
C GLY A 144 13.96 0.55 -1.68
N TYR A 145 13.19 -0.52 -1.89
CA TYR A 145 11.81 -0.64 -1.36
C TYR A 145 11.64 -1.81 -0.38
N GLY A 146 12.36 -2.91 -0.62
CA GLY A 146 12.39 -4.11 0.22
C GLY A 146 11.69 -5.32 -0.40
N THR A 147 11.47 -6.35 0.43
CA THR A 147 10.78 -7.57 0.01
C THR A 147 9.27 -7.32 -0.08
N ALA A 148 8.66 -7.71 -1.20
CA ALA A 148 7.27 -7.46 -1.52
C ALA A 148 6.61 -8.68 -2.17
N VAL A 149 5.28 -8.69 -2.20
CA VAL A 149 4.48 -9.65 -2.97
C VAL A 149 4.00 -9.00 -4.25
N ALA A 150 4.12 -9.70 -5.37
CA ALA A 150 3.43 -9.37 -6.63
C ALA A 150 1.92 -9.63 -6.45
N GLY A 151 1.21 -8.66 -5.89
CA GLY A 151 -0.16 -8.84 -5.41
C GLY A 151 -1.21 -8.09 -6.23
N ASP A 152 -0.79 -7.27 -7.18
CA ASP A 152 -1.71 -6.45 -7.96
C ASP A 152 -1.36 -6.40 -9.45
N ILE A 153 -2.27 -5.86 -10.24
CA ILE A 153 -2.01 -5.48 -11.63
C ILE A 153 -2.57 -4.08 -11.90
N GLY A 154 -1.94 -3.36 -12.81
CA GLY A 154 -2.43 -2.07 -13.31
C GLY A 154 -2.53 -2.09 -14.83
N SER A 155 -3.46 -1.33 -15.40
CA SER A 155 -3.64 -1.25 -16.86
C SER A 155 -2.35 -0.83 -17.57
N ASP A 156 -1.59 0.06 -16.95
CA ASP A 156 -0.39 0.66 -17.53
C ASP A 156 0.90 -0.04 -17.06
N ILE A 157 0.76 -1.08 -16.24
CA ILE A 157 1.89 -1.84 -15.69
C ILE A 157 2.08 -3.09 -16.55
N GLN A 158 2.75 -2.89 -17.68
CA GLN A 158 2.99 -3.90 -18.71
C GLN A 158 4.50 -4.07 -18.96
N GLY A 159 4.93 -5.29 -19.30
CA GLY A 159 6.33 -5.62 -19.56
C GLY A 159 7.23 -5.41 -18.33
N ASN A 160 8.39 -4.78 -18.55
CA ASN A 160 9.38 -4.52 -17.51
C ASN A 160 9.06 -3.25 -16.69
N ARG A 161 7.80 -3.12 -16.25
CA ARG A 161 7.32 -2.03 -15.39
C ARG A 161 6.67 -2.60 -14.13
N ILE A 162 6.87 -1.93 -13.01
CA ILE A 162 6.21 -2.22 -11.73
C ILE A 162 5.64 -0.94 -11.11
N ASP A 163 4.69 -1.11 -10.19
CA ASP A 163 4.20 -0.03 -9.33
C ASP A 163 4.27 -0.46 -7.87
N VAL A 164 4.99 0.27 -7.02
CA VAL A 164 5.12 -0.09 -5.60
C VAL A 164 4.03 0.56 -4.76
N PHE A 165 3.42 -0.18 -3.84
CA PHE A 165 2.44 0.40 -2.92
C PHE A 165 3.13 1.28 -1.88
N ILE A 166 2.68 2.52 -1.77
CA ILE A 166 3.06 3.46 -0.71
C ILE A 166 1.78 4.10 -0.16
N PRO A 167 1.49 4.00 1.15
CA PRO A 167 0.23 4.53 1.71
C PRO A 167 0.12 6.05 1.63
N SER A 168 1.24 6.74 1.88
CA SER A 168 1.30 8.20 1.87
C SER A 168 1.43 8.70 0.44
N ARG A 169 0.50 9.57 0.03
CA ARG A 169 0.56 10.24 -1.27
C ARG A 169 1.85 11.03 -1.44
N GLN A 170 2.29 11.76 -0.41
CA GLN A 170 3.53 12.53 -0.49
C GLN A 170 4.72 11.61 -0.74
N ASN A 171 4.82 10.50 0.01
CA ASN A 171 5.93 9.57 -0.15
C ASN A 171 5.90 8.86 -1.52
N ALA A 172 4.72 8.63 -2.10
CA ALA A 172 4.58 8.09 -3.45
C ALA A 172 5.08 9.08 -4.51
N LEU A 173 4.79 10.38 -4.34
CA LEU A 173 5.32 11.44 -5.19
C LEU A 173 6.85 11.55 -5.06
N ASP A 174 7.36 11.52 -3.82
CA ASP A 174 8.79 11.58 -3.54
C ASP A 174 9.54 10.35 -4.07
N PHE A 175 8.88 9.18 -4.13
CA PHE A 175 9.45 7.98 -4.74
C PHE A 175 9.75 8.17 -6.23
N GLY A 176 8.87 8.89 -6.94
CA GLY A 176 9.02 9.25 -8.34
C GLY A 176 9.00 8.06 -9.30
N ARG A 177 9.52 8.27 -10.52
CA ARG A 177 9.76 7.22 -11.51
C ARG A 177 11.26 6.96 -11.59
N LYS A 178 11.67 5.70 -11.52
CA LYS A 178 13.10 5.32 -11.59
C LYS A 178 13.30 3.88 -12.01
N GLN A 179 14.50 3.58 -12.50
CA GLN A 179 14.93 2.19 -12.72
C GLN A 179 15.32 1.55 -11.39
N VAL A 180 14.88 0.32 -11.17
CA VAL A 180 15.24 -0.50 -10.00
C VAL A 180 15.58 -1.91 -10.43
N LYS A 181 16.40 -2.59 -9.63
CA LYS A 181 16.56 -4.05 -9.74
C LYS A 181 15.48 -4.77 -8.93
N VAL A 182 14.86 -5.77 -9.56
CA VAL A 182 13.88 -6.66 -8.96
C VAL A 182 14.41 -8.08 -9.00
N THR A 183 14.61 -8.67 -7.83
CA THR A 183 15.07 -10.06 -7.69
C THR A 183 13.90 -10.96 -7.34
N ILE A 184 13.63 -11.99 -8.15
CA ILE A 184 12.58 -12.98 -7.94
C ILE A 184 13.05 -14.00 -6.90
N LEU A 185 12.26 -14.24 -5.85
CA LEU A 185 12.68 -15.05 -4.70
C LEU A 185 11.97 -16.41 -4.64
N SER A 186 10.65 -16.45 -4.86
CA SER A 186 9.83 -17.67 -4.79
C SER A 186 8.50 -17.48 -5.50
#